data_AF-A0A9P6N874-F1
#
_entry.id   AF-A0A9P6N874-F1
#
_cell.length_a   1.000
_cell.length_b   1.000
_cell.length_c   1.000
_cell.angle_alpha   90.00
_cell.angle_beta   90.00
_cell.angle_gamma   90.00
#
_symmetry.space_group_name_H-M   'P 1'
#
loop_
_entity.id
_entity.type
_entity.pdbx_description
1 polymer ?
#
loop_
_entity_poly.entity_id
_entity_poly.type
_entity_poly.pdbx_seq_one_letter_code
_entity_poly.pdbx_strand_id
1 'polypeptide(L)'
;FSDEELAVMNDIVANNPSIFLDELQHKMENVTGEKVAGSTIWWELHIQLGLTLHKTCAVYPCQSAEYHADYMARIAGILPECLVFI
;
A
#
# COMPACT_ATOMS: atom_id res chain seq x y z
N PHE A 1 -0.08 -16.55 -7.97
CA PHE A 1 0.87 -16.88 -6.91
C PHE A 1 0.64 -18.31 -6.47
N SER A 2 1.71 -19.04 -6.12
CA SER A 2 1.61 -20.29 -5.37
C SER A 2 1.29 -19.99 -3.90
N ASP A 3 0.86 -21.01 -3.15
CA ASP A 3 0.56 -20.86 -1.72
C ASP A 3 1.78 -20.41 -0.90
N GLU A 4 2.99 -20.80 -1.32
CA GLU A 4 4.25 -20.38 -0.68
C GLU A 4 4.54 -18.89 -0.91
N GLU A 5 4.31 -18.38 -2.13
CA GLU A 5 4.51 -16.97 -2.43
C GLU A 5 3.50 -16.08 -1.70
N LEU A 6 2.26 -16.55 -1.55
CA LEU A 6 1.22 -15.87 -0.76
C LEU A 6 1.59 -15.80 0.72
N ALA A 7 2.16 -16.88 1.27
CA ALA A 7 2.63 -16.90 2.65
C ALA A 7 3.77 -15.91 2.87
N VAL A 8 4.73 -15.84 1.95
CA VAL A 8 5.84 -14.87 1.99
C VAL A 8 5.32 -13.43 1.91
N MET A 9 4.41 -13.15 0.96
CA MET A 9 3.85 -11.81 0.79
C MET A 9 3.09 -11.36 2.05
N ASN A 10 2.30 -12.25 2.66
CA ASN A 10 1.61 -11.98 3.92
C ASN A 10 2.57 -11.74 5.07
N ASP A 11 3.65 -12.52 5.19
CA ASP A 11 4.65 -12.32 6.23
C ASP A 11 5.36 -10.96 6.08
N ILE A 12 5.72 -10.57 4.86
CA ILE A 12 6.35 -9.26 4.60
C ILE A 12 5.42 -8.11 4.99
N VAL A 13 4.13 -8.19 4.62
CA VAL A 13 3.15 -7.15 4.93
C VAL A 13 2.79 -7.14 6.42
N ALA A 14 2.69 -8.31 7.07
CA ALA A 14 2.41 -8.39 8.50
C ALA A 14 3.55 -7.77 9.34
N ASN A 15 4.80 -7.96 8.92
CA ASN A 15 5.97 -7.38 9.59
C ASN A 15 6.20 -5.89 9.25
N ASN A 16 5.70 -5.42 8.11
CA ASN A 16 5.73 -4.01 7.73
C ASN A 16 4.47 -3.59 6.96
N PRO A 17 3.39 -3.21 7.66
CA PRO A 17 2.12 -2.85 7.03
C PRO A 17 2.18 -1.54 6.24
N SER A 18 3.26 -0.76 6.40
CA SER A 18 3.50 0.50 5.67
C SER A 18 4.38 0.34 4.44
N ILE A 19 4.69 -0.90 4.04
CA ILE A 19 5.58 -1.18 2.90
C ILE A 19 4.98 -0.64 1.59
N PHE A 20 5.82 0.00 0.79
CA PHE A 20 5.41 0.45 -0.54
C PHE A 20 5.32 -0.70 -1.53
N LEU A 21 4.52 -0.54 -2.59
CA LEU A 21 4.28 -1.60 -3.56
C LEU A 21 5.54 -1.99 -4.35
N ASP A 22 6.40 -1.02 -4.66
CA ASP A 22 7.68 -1.20 -5.33
C ASP A 22 8.71 -1.88 -4.40
N GLU A 23 8.74 -1.50 -3.12
CA GLU A 23 9.56 -2.18 -2.11
C GLU A 23 9.13 -3.63 -1.90
N LEU A 24 7.81 -3.87 -1.85
CA LEU A 24 7.25 -5.21 -1.74
C LEU A 24 7.58 -6.04 -2.98
N GLN A 25 7.47 -5.46 -4.18
CA GLN A 25 7.86 -6.10 -5.43
C GLN A 25 9.34 -6.51 -5.41
N HIS A 26 10.22 -5.62 -4.96
CA HIS A 26 11.65 -5.91 -4.88
C HIS A 26 11.96 -6.99 -3.83
N LYS A 27 11.27 -6.99 -2.69
CA LYS A 27 11.44 -8.05 -1.67
C LYS A 27 10.92 -9.39 -2.15
N MET A 28 9.78 -9.42 -2.85
CA MET A 28 9.25 -10.63 -3.46
C MET A 28 10.24 -11.18 -4.49
N GLU A 29 10.75 -10.35 -5.39
CA GLU A 29 11.75 -10.75 -6.40
C GLU A 29 13.03 -11.30 -5.75
N ASN A 30 13.49 -10.71 -4.63
CA ASN A 30 14.65 -11.19 -3.89
C ASN A 30 14.42 -12.56 -3.23
N VAL A 31 13.19 -12.87 -2.81
CA VAL A 31 12.86 -14.12 -2.09
C VAL A 31 12.49 -15.25 -3.05
N THR A 32 11.65 -14.96 -4.05
CA THR A 32 11.17 -15.97 -5.01
C THR A 32 12.10 -16.12 -6.21
N GLY A 33 12.96 -15.15 -6.47
CA GLY A 33 13.80 -15.08 -7.68
C GLY A 33 13.01 -14.70 -8.94
N GLU A 34 11.71 -14.45 -8.82
CA GLU A 34 10.83 -14.14 -9.94
C GLU A 34 10.35 -12.69 -9.91
N LYS A 35 10.46 -12.04 -11.06
CA LYS A 35 9.98 -10.67 -11.22
C LYS A 35 8.48 -10.65 -11.47
N VAL A 36 7.72 -10.37 -10.42
CA VAL A 36 6.27 -10.22 -10.53
C VAL A 36 5.92 -8.76 -10.84
N ALA A 37 4.91 -8.54 -11.68
CA ALA A 37 4.42 -7.18 -11.97
C ALA A 37 3.74 -6.58 -10.71
N GLY A 38 4.04 -5.31 -10.40
CA GLY A 38 3.42 -4.61 -9.27
C GLY A 38 1.88 -4.58 -9.33
N SER A 39 1.30 -4.55 -10.53
CA SER A 39 -0.17 -4.66 -10.73
C SER A 39 -0.74 -6.01 -10.27
N THR A 40 0.02 -7.09 -10.42
CA THR A 40 -0.38 -8.44 -9.99
C THR A 40 -0.31 -8.56 -8.47
N ILE A 41 0.77 -8.05 -7.86
CA ILE A 41 0.90 -7.95 -6.40
C ILE A 41 -0.25 -7.12 -5.82
N TRP A 42 -0.54 -5.98 -6.45
CA TRP A 42 -1.64 -5.10 -6.06
C TRP A 42 -2.99 -5.83 -6.08
N TRP A 43 -3.30 -6.52 -7.17
CA TRP A 43 -4.54 -7.29 -7.31
C TRP A 43 -4.65 -8.36 -6.24
N GLU A 44 -3.57 -9.08 -5.97
CA GLU A 44 -3.54 -10.14 -4.97
C GLU A 44 -3.77 -9.62 -3.54
N LEU A 45 -3.11 -8.53 -3.17
CA LEU A 45 -3.28 -7.89 -1.87
C LEU A 45 -4.73 -7.42 -1.64
N HIS A 46 -5.36 -6.85 -2.67
CA HIS A 46 -6.66 -6.20 -2.51
C HIS A 46 -7.84 -7.16 -2.68
N ILE A 47 -7.74 -8.05 -3.67
CA ILE A 47 -8.84 -8.91 -4.07
C ILE A 47 -8.80 -10.23 -3.31
N GLN A 48 -7.62 -10.83 -3.13
CA GLN A 48 -7.51 -12.12 -2.45
C GLN A 48 -7.31 -11.98 -0.94
N LEU A 49 -6.49 -11.02 -0.51
CA LEU A 49 -6.16 -10.85 0.91
C LEU A 49 -7.06 -9.83 1.63
N GLY A 50 -7.90 -9.09 0.90
CA GLY A 50 -8.81 -8.09 1.45
C GLY A 50 -8.11 -6.91 2.13
N LEU A 51 -6.81 -6.72 1.86
CA LEU A 51 -6.03 -5.65 2.44
C LEU A 51 -6.43 -4.33 1.78
N THR A 52 -6.88 -3.38 2.60
CA THR A 52 -7.41 -2.11 2.12
C THR A 52 -6.26 -1.13 1.87
N LEU A 53 -6.06 -0.69 0.63
CA LEU A 53 -5.06 0.33 0.31
C LEU A 53 -5.62 1.73 0.44
N HIS A 54 -4.90 2.57 1.18
CA HIS A 54 -5.02 4.01 1.06
C HIS A 54 -3.88 4.56 0.22
N LYS A 55 -4.23 5.04 -0.98
CA LYS A 55 -3.30 5.71 -1.88
C LYS A 55 -3.10 7.15 -1.42
N THR A 56 -1.97 7.45 -0.80
CA THR A 56 -1.54 8.83 -0.55
C THR A 56 -0.95 9.37 -1.86
N CYS A 57 -1.78 10.01 -2.68
CA CYS A 57 -1.29 10.82 -3.78
C CYS A 57 -0.59 12.03 -3.16
N ALA A 58 0.72 12.21 -3.41
CA ALA A 58 1.39 13.46 -3.11
C ALA A 58 0.57 14.59 -3.74
N VAL A 59 0.02 15.45 -2.89
CA VAL A 59 -0.69 16.65 -3.30
C VAL A 59 0.35 17.53 -3.98
N TYR A 60 0.29 17.62 -5.32
CA TYR A 60 1.16 18.51 -6.08
C TYR A 60 1.06 19.91 -5.43
N PRO A 61 2.16 20.64 -5.20
CA PRO A 61 2.15 21.90 -4.46
C PRO A 61 1.31 23.03 -5.07
N CYS A 62 0.62 22.75 -6.18
CA CYS A 62 -0.34 23.62 -6.88
C CYS A 62 -1.81 23.19 -6.70
N GLN A 63 -2.15 22.20 -5.86
CA GLN A 63 -3.56 21.96 -5.52
C GLN A 63 -4.12 23.18 -4.79
N SER A 64 -5.32 23.62 -5.20
CA SER A 64 -5.95 24.79 -4.62
C SER A 64 -6.13 24.60 -3.11
N ALA A 65 -6.09 25.69 -2.35
CA ALA A 65 -6.31 25.68 -0.90
C ALA A 65 -7.62 24.98 -0.50
N GLU A 66 -8.61 24.96 -1.40
CA GLU A 66 -9.89 24.28 -1.23
C GLU A 66 -9.74 22.76 -1.21
N TYR A 67 -8.91 22.19 -2.08
CA TYR A 67 -8.65 20.74 -2.10
C TYR A 67 -7.91 20.29 -0.83
N HIS A 68 -6.98 21.11 -0.35
CA HIS A 68 -6.27 20.84 0.88
C HIS A 68 -7.20 20.93 2.11
N ALA A 69 -8.09 21.92 2.13
CA ALA A 69 -9.12 22.04 3.16
C ALA A 69 -10.11 20.87 3.14
N ASP A 70 -10.54 20.42 1.95
CA ASP A 70 -11.43 19.25 1.81
C ASP A 70 -10.75 17.96 2.28
N TYR A 71 -9.48 17.76 1.92
CA TYR A 71 -8.70 16.62 2.40
C TYR A 71 -8.57 16.63 3.94
N MET A 72 -8.20 17.77 4.52
CA MET A 72 -8.08 17.92 5.97
C MET A 72 -9.42 17.68 6.67
N ALA A 73 -10.52 18.17 6.11
CA ALA A 73 -11.87 17.91 6.65
C ALA A 73 -12.23 16.41 6.60
N ARG A 74 -11.85 15.69 5.53
CA ARG A 74 -12.11 14.25 5.40
C ARG A 74 -11.32 13.41 6.40
N ILE A 75 -10.07 13.78 6.69
CA ILE A 75 -9.22 13.01 7.61
C ILE A 75 -9.38 13.41 9.08
N ALA A 76 -9.94 14.59 9.38
CA ALA A 76 -10.11 15.10 10.75
C ALA A 76 -10.95 14.18 11.67
N GLY A 77 -11.80 13.32 11.10
CA GLY A 77 -12.61 12.36 11.85
C GLY A 77 -11.96 10.99 12.04
N ILE A 78 -10.78 10.76 11.48
CA ILE A 78 -10.09 9.46 11.52
C ILE A 78 -9.13 9.45 12.72
N LEU A 79 -9.15 8.38 13.51
CA LEU A 79 -8.24 8.23 14.64
C LEU A 79 -6.78 8.23 14.14
N PRO A 80 -5.85 8.94 14.81
CA PRO A 80 -4.48 9.08 14.33
C PRO A 80 -3.72 7.76 14.14
N GLU A 81 -4.06 6.74 14.92
CA GLU A 81 -3.52 5.38 14.81
C GLU A 81 -3.95 4.64 13.52
N CYS A 82 -4.97 5.15 12.84
CA CYS A 82 -5.39 4.69 11.51
C CYS A 82 -4.77 5.55 10.38
N LEU A 83 -3.96 6.57 10.71
CA LEU A 83 -3.32 7.44 9.74
C LEU A 83 -1.88 6.98 9.51
N VAL A 84 -1.61 6.48 8.30
CA VAL A 84 -0.25 6.16 7.85
C VAL A 84 0.18 7.25 6.87
N PHE A 85 1.28 7.93 7.21
CA PHE A 85 1.86 9.01 6.40
C PHE A 85 2.99 8.46 5.53
N ILE A 86 2.97 8.85 4.25
CA ILE A 86 3.98 8.56 3.22
C ILE A 86 4.77 9.84 2.97
#